data_AF-A0A1Q3BJI6-F1
#
_entry.id   AF-A0A1Q3BJI6-F1
#
_cell.length_a   1.000
_cell.length_b   1.000
_cell.length_c   1.000
_cell.angle_alpha   90.00
_cell.angle_beta   90.00
_cell.angle_gamma   90.00
#
_symmetry.space_group_name_H-M   'P 1'
#
loop_
_entity.id
_entity.type
_entity.pdbx_description
1 polymer ?
#
loop_
_entity_poly.entity_id
_entity_poly.type
_entity_poly.pdbx_seq_one_letter_code
_entity_poly.pdbx_strand_id
1 'polypeptide(L)'
;SLKNNIINKLCSDLPDAFWHRKRHMMSLPYEKDFTEQNIPTKAIPIQMIYELMEHSFYVNKNSEIERGTPRLVINYKLLNAALQWIRHPIPNKKDLLKRLSEAKLFSKFDLKS
;
A
#
# COMPACT_ATOMS: atom_id res chain seq x y z
N SER A 1 -19.88 -29.95 8.93
CA SER A 1 -20.01 -29.29 7.62
C SER A 1 -18.63 -29.04 7.02
N LEU A 2 -18.42 -29.31 5.73
CA LEU A 2 -17.16 -29.08 5.02
C LEU A 2 -16.62 -27.65 5.24
N LYS A 3 -17.52 -26.66 5.36
CA LYS A 3 -17.18 -25.27 5.73
C LYS A 3 -16.41 -25.17 7.04
N ASN A 4 -16.85 -25.86 8.09
CA ASN A 4 -16.22 -25.79 9.41
C ASN A 4 -14.83 -26.46 9.41
N ASN A 5 -14.64 -27.49 8.58
CA ASN A 5 -13.35 -28.17 8.46
C ASN A 5 -12.33 -27.31 7.68
N ILE A 6 -12.78 -26.63 6.62
CA ILE A 6 -11.95 -25.68 5.86
C ILE A 6 -11.55 -24.49 6.73
N ILE A 7 -12.51 -23.90 7.46
CA ILE A 7 -12.24 -22.74 8.35
C ILE A 7 -11.25 -23.14 9.44
N ASN A 8 -11.48 -24.26 10.12
CA ASN A 8 -10.60 -24.69 11.21
C ASN A 8 -9.18 -24.98 10.72
N LYS A 9 -9.01 -25.64 9.57
CA LYS A 9 -7.69 -25.97 9.01
C LYS A 9 -6.95 -24.73 8.48
N LEU A 10 -7.66 -23.82 7.81
CA LEU A 10 -7.06 -22.61 7.25
C LEU A 10 -6.71 -21.59 8.35
N CYS A 11 -7.55 -21.46 9.38
CA CYS A 11 -7.32 -20.55 10.50
C CYS A 11 -6.35 -21.14 11.55
N SER A 12 -6.21 -22.47 11.68
CA SER A 12 -5.20 -23.09 12.54
C SER A 12 -3.79 -23.03 11.95
N ASP A 13 -3.66 -23.09 10.62
CA ASP A 13 -2.37 -23.01 9.90
C ASP A 13 -1.94 -21.56 9.65
N LEU A 14 -2.86 -20.59 9.83
CA LEU A 14 -2.60 -19.15 9.77
C LEU A 14 -2.96 -18.45 11.10
N PRO A 15 -2.42 -18.85 12.25
CA PRO A 15 -2.50 -18.02 13.44
C PRO A 15 -1.43 -16.95 13.23
N ASP A 16 -1.83 -15.71 12.92
CA ASP A 16 -0.88 -14.60 12.83
C ASP A 16 0.28 -14.79 11.85
N ALA A 17 0.20 -15.72 10.90
CA ALA A 17 1.36 -16.10 10.12
C ALA A 17 1.85 -14.98 9.18
N PHE A 18 1.06 -13.91 8.99
CA PHE A 18 1.51 -12.68 8.36
C PHE A 18 2.33 -11.79 9.32
N TRP A 19 1.96 -11.75 10.60
CA TRP A 19 2.59 -10.94 11.66
C TRP A 19 3.80 -11.64 12.30
N HIS A 20 3.72 -12.94 12.59
CA HIS A 20 4.83 -13.72 13.15
C HIS A 20 5.97 -13.99 12.16
N ARG A 21 5.70 -14.07 10.84
CA ARG A 21 6.74 -14.19 9.80
C ARG A 21 7.48 -12.86 9.52
N LYS A 22 7.02 -11.75 10.11
CA LYS A 22 7.65 -10.42 10.07
C LYS A 22 8.32 -10.04 11.39
N ARG A 23 9.10 -10.95 11.99
CA ARG A 23 10.11 -10.61 13.02
C ARG A 23 11.31 -9.82 12.47
N HIS A 24 11.06 -8.84 11.60
CA HIS A 24 11.97 -7.73 11.39
C HIS A 24 11.20 -6.49 11.83
N MET A 25 11.49 -6.06 13.07
CA MET A 25 10.84 -4.93 13.75
C MET A 25 10.73 -3.72 12.83
N MET A 26 9.51 -3.19 12.74
CA MET A 26 9.21 -1.90 12.15
C MET A 26 9.27 -0.86 13.27
N SER A 27 10.17 0.11 13.17
CA SER A 27 10.03 1.38 13.88
C SER A 27 9.35 2.36 12.91
N LEU A 28 8.11 2.73 13.23
CA LEU A 28 7.36 3.78 12.56
C LEU A 28 8.01 5.15 12.85
N PRO A 29 7.86 6.16 11.97
CA PRO A 29 8.24 7.51 12.31
C PRO A 29 7.34 7.98 13.45
N TYR A 30 7.95 8.24 14.60
CA TYR A 30 7.27 8.73 15.78
C TYR A 30 7.81 10.12 16.07
N GLU A 31 6.97 11.14 15.96
CA GLU A 31 7.20 12.39 16.67
C GLU A 31 7.21 12.05 18.15
N LYS A 32 8.18 12.55 18.91
CA LYS A 32 8.41 12.14 20.32
C LYS A 32 7.17 12.30 21.21
N ASP A 33 6.24 13.17 20.80
CA ASP A 33 4.98 13.51 21.49
C ASP A 33 3.72 13.12 20.67
N PHE A 34 3.84 12.21 19.70
CA PHE A 34 2.73 11.83 18.81
C PHE A 34 1.65 11.02 19.56
N THR A 35 0.43 11.57 19.63
CA THR A 35 -0.74 10.87 20.17
C THR A 35 -1.68 10.45 19.05
N GLU A 36 -2.10 9.18 19.02
CA GLU A 36 -3.04 8.64 18.02
C GLU A 36 -4.39 9.40 17.97
N GLN A 37 -4.77 10.08 19.06
CA GLN A 37 -5.95 10.95 19.14
C GLN A 37 -5.89 12.16 18.17
N ASN A 38 -4.69 12.53 17.71
CA ASN A 38 -4.47 13.62 16.76
C ASN A 38 -4.48 13.14 15.30
N ILE A 39 -4.59 11.83 15.04
CA ILE A 39 -4.73 11.30 13.68
C ILE A 39 -6.14 11.67 13.21
N PRO A 40 -6.29 12.46 12.14
CA PRO A 40 -7.61 12.80 11.62
C PRO A 40 -8.30 11.51 11.15
N THR A 41 -9.22 11.00 11.96
CA THR A 41 -9.96 9.75 11.71
C THR A 41 -11.07 9.90 10.69
N LYS A 42 -11.33 11.14 10.25
CA LYS A 42 -12.23 11.45 9.16
C LYS A 42 -11.38 11.93 7.99
N ALA A 43 -11.65 11.38 6.81
CA ALA A 43 -11.16 11.92 5.55
C ALA A 43 -11.68 13.36 5.44
N ILE A 44 -10.89 14.32 5.93
CA ILE A 44 -11.10 15.72 5.62
C ILE A 44 -10.94 15.78 4.11
N PRO A 45 -11.92 16.30 3.35
CA PRO A 45 -11.68 16.58 1.94
C PRO A 45 -10.49 17.51 1.93
N ILE A 46 -9.34 16.99 1.51
CA ILE A 46 -8.10 17.76 1.33
C ILE A 46 -8.48 18.76 0.25
N GLN A 47 -9.03 19.90 0.65
CA GLN A 47 -9.13 21.06 -0.22
C GLN A 47 -7.70 21.28 -0.67
N MET A 48 -7.48 21.17 -1.98
CA MET A 48 -6.15 21.33 -2.56
C MET A 48 -5.54 22.61 -1.99
N ILE A 49 -4.51 22.46 -1.17
CA ILE A 49 -3.75 23.59 -0.64
C ILE A 49 -3.17 24.30 -1.88
N TYR A 50 -3.28 25.63 -1.95
CA TYR A 50 -2.80 26.43 -3.08
C TYR A 50 -1.37 26.06 -3.51
N GLU A 51 -0.52 25.77 -2.55
CA GLU A 51 0.87 25.34 -2.73
C GLU A 51 1.02 24.01 -3.48
N LEU A 52 0.07 23.07 -3.33
CA LEU A 52 0.04 21.82 -4.10
C LEU A 52 -0.48 22.04 -5.52
N MET A 53 -1.28 23.09 -5.74
CA MET A 53 -1.84 23.42 -7.06
C MET A 53 -0.74 23.89 -8.03
N GLU A 54 0.21 24.69 -7.53
CA GLU A 54 1.41 25.13 -8.26
C GLU A 54 2.28 23.96 -8.76
N HIS A 55 2.22 22.82 -8.08
CA HIS A 55 2.98 21.61 -8.42
C HIS A 55 2.13 20.54 -9.08
N SER A 56 0.94 20.88 -9.58
CA SER A 56 0.01 19.93 -10.20
C SER A 56 -0.16 20.18 -11.71
N PHE A 57 -0.39 19.11 -12.48
CA PHE A 57 -0.68 19.20 -13.91
C PHE A 57 -1.67 18.12 -14.34
N TYR A 58 -2.45 18.42 -15.38
CA TYR A 58 -3.36 17.43 -15.96
C TYR A 58 -2.65 16.53 -16.96
N VAL A 59 -2.93 15.23 -16.87
CA VAL A 59 -2.51 14.21 -17.83
C VAL A 59 -3.73 13.76 -18.62
N ASN A 60 -3.61 13.77 -19.94
CA ASN A 60 -4.64 13.32 -20.86
C ASN A 60 -4.04 12.41 -21.94
N LYS A 61 -3.61 11.20 -21.56
CA LYS A 61 -3.10 10.18 -22.49
C LYS A 61 -4.24 9.23 -22.88
N ASN A 62 -3.94 8.22 -23.69
CA ASN A 62 -4.94 7.27 -24.21
C ASN A 62 -5.88 6.71 -23.12
N SER A 63 -5.35 6.36 -21.93
CA SER A 63 -6.17 5.80 -20.85
C SER A 63 -7.15 6.79 -20.22
N GLU A 64 -6.81 8.08 -20.23
CA GLU A 64 -7.67 9.17 -19.74
C GLU A 64 -8.69 9.58 -20.79
N ILE A 65 -8.30 9.51 -22.07
CA ILE A 65 -9.16 9.72 -23.23
C ILE A 65 -10.24 8.64 -23.28
N GLU A 66 -9.85 7.36 -23.14
CA GLU A 66 -10.79 6.23 -23.07
C GLU A 66 -11.78 6.37 -21.91
N ARG A 67 -11.34 6.94 -20.79
CA ARG A 67 -12.19 7.20 -19.62
C ARG A 67 -13.03 8.49 -19.75
N GLY A 68 -12.71 9.36 -20.71
CA GLY A 68 -13.38 10.65 -20.92
C GLY A 68 -13.13 11.70 -19.84
N THR A 69 -12.10 11.53 -19.00
CA THR A 69 -11.79 12.50 -17.94
C THR A 69 -10.30 12.55 -17.65
N PRO A 70 -9.65 13.75 -17.74
CA PRO A 70 -8.23 13.90 -17.46
C PRO A 70 -7.89 13.59 -16.00
N ARG A 71 -6.64 13.23 -15.73
CA ARG A 71 -6.15 12.98 -14.36
C ARG A 71 -5.29 14.15 -13.89
N LEU A 72 -5.57 14.67 -12.71
CA LEU A 72 -4.65 15.59 -12.04
C LEU A 72 -3.49 14.79 -11.44
N VAL A 73 -2.27 15.21 -11.70
CA VAL A 73 -1.04 14.59 -11.18
C VAL A 73 -0.23 15.65 -10.44
N ILE A 74 0.18 15.32 -9.21
CA ILE A 74 1.04 16.17 -8.38
C ILE A 74 2.50 15.77 -8.60
N ASN A 75 3.36 16.74 -8.89
CA ASN A 75 4.78 16.57 -9.11
C ASN A 75 5.55 16.54 -7.79
N TYR A 76 5.77 15.34 -7.27
CA TYR A 76 6.52 15.15 -6.02
C TYR A 76 8.05 15.24 -6.15
N LYS A 77 8.62 15.62 -7.31
CA LYS A 77 10.09 15.61 -7.48
C LYS A 77 10.83 16.49 -6.47
N LEU A 78 10.37 17.72 -6.27
CA LEU A 78 10.96 18.66 -5.31
C LEU A 78 10.77 18.17 -3.88
N LEU A 79 9.56 17.69 -3.54
CA LEU A 79 9.24 17.13 -2.24
C LEU A 79 10.13 15.92 -1.92
N ASN A 80 10.27 14.98 -2.86
CA ASN A 80 11.08 13.77 -2.71
C ASN A 80 12.59 14.07 -2.58
N ALA A 81 13.05 15.24 -3.02
CA ALA A 81 14.44 15.67 -2.82
C ALA A 81 14.69 16.18 -1.39
N ALA A 82 13.69 16.79 -0.76
CA ALA A 82 13.78 17.30 0.62
C ALA A 82 13.53 16.21 1.67
N LEU A 83 12.78 15.17 1.33
CA LEU A 83 12.44 14.08 2.24
C LEU A 83 13.53 13.01 2.33
N GLN A 84 13.67 12.43 3.52
CA GLN A 84 14.56 11.29 3.74
C GLN A 84 13.91 9.99 3.21
N TRP A 85 14.71 9.17 2.53
CA TRP A 85 14.25 7.91 1.96
C TRP A 85 14.10 6.84 3.02
N ILE A 86 12.89 6.34 3.21
CA ILE A 86 12.64 5.14 4.02
C ILE A 86 12.53 3.96 3.05
N ARG A 87 13.59 3.14 2.96
CA ARG A 87 13.62 1.98 2.07
C ARG A 87 13.19 0.73 2.83
N HIS A 88 12.18 0.04 2.30
CA HIS A 88 11.81 -1.31 2.74
C HIS A 88 12.31 -2.33 1.71
N PRO A 89 12.95 -3.43 2.14
CA PRO A 89 13.36 -4.48 1.22
C PRO A 89 12.11 -5.13 0.60
N ILE A 90 11.90 -4.91 -0.69
CA ILE A 90 10.86 -5.58 -1.46
C ILE A 90 11.40 -6.93 -1.93
N PRO A 91 10.68 -8.04 -1.73
CA PRO A 91 11.14 -9.36 -2.15
C PRO A 91 11.37 -9.43 -3.66
N ASN A 92 12.43 -10.16 -4.06
CA ASN A 92 12.78 -10.30 -5.46
C ASN A 92 11.74 -11.16 -6.21
N LYS A 93 11.33 -10.74 -7.41
CA LYS A 93 10.38 -11.47 -8.25
C LYS A 93 10.78 -12.94 -8.48
N LYS A 94 12.05 -13.24 -8.74
CA LYS A 94 12.53 -14.62 -8.99
C LYS A 94 12.37 -15.50 -7.75
N ASP A 95 12.67 -14.94 -6.57
CA ASP A 95 12.50 -15.65 -5.30
C ASP A 95 11.01 -15.94 -5.02
N LEU A 96 10.14 -14.95 -5.26
CA LEU A 96 8.69 -15.13 -5.14
C LEU A 96 8.17 -16.23 -6.07
N LEU A 97 8.61 -16.26 -7.34
CA LEU A 97 8.19 -17.29 -8.30
C LEU A 97 8.68 -18.68 -7.92
N LYS A 98 9.92 -18.80 -7.43
CA LYS A 98 10.46 -20.09 -6.93
C LYS A 98 9.60 -20.63 -5.80
N ARG A 99 9.15 -19.77 -4.89
CA ARG A 99 8.29 -20.18 -3.76
C ARG A 99 6.89 -20.62 -4.17
N LEU A 100 6.46 -20.25 -5.37
CA LEU A 100 5.14 -20.58 -5.91
C LEU A 100 5.15 -21.82 -6.82
N SER A 101 6.33 -22.41 -7.09
CA SER A 101 6.49 -23.46 -8.10
C SER A 101 5.72 -24.75 -7.82
N GLU A 102 5.42 -25.03 -6.56
CA GLU A 102 4.71 -26.26 -6.14
C GLU A 102 3.20 -26.06 -6.00
N ALA A 103 2.72 -24.82 -6.08
CA ALA A 103 1.30 -24.51 -5.95
C ALA A 103 0.53 -24.84 -7.24
N LYS A 104 -0.65 -25.43 -7.10
CA LYS A 104 -1.50 -25.88 -8.22
C LYS A 104 -2.69 -24.94 -8.50
N LEU A 105 -3.06 -24.12 -7.52
CA LEU A 105 -4.16 -23.17 -7.60
C LEU A 105 -3.69 -21.82 -7.08
N PHE A 106 -4.00 -20.76 -7.83
CA PHE A 106 -3.63 -19.39 -7.51
C PHE A 106 -4.88 -18.52 -7.44
N SER A 107 -4.91 -17.62 -6.45
CA SER A 107 -5.88 -16.53 -6.39
C SER A 107 -5.11 -15.22 -6.22
N LYS A 108 -5.54 -14.18 -6.94
CA LYS A 108 -4.91 -12.85 -6.90
C LYS A 108 -5.90 -11.87 -6.31
N PHE A 109 -5.49 -11.21 -5.24
CA PHE A 109 -6.20 -10.08 -4.65
C PHE A 109 -5.37 -8.83 -4.89
N ASP A 110 -5.96 -7.87 -5.60
CA ASP A 110 -5.37 -6.57 -5.83
C ASP A 110 -5.94 -5.61 -4.79
N LEU A 111 -5.10 -5.08 -3.91
CA LEU A 111 -5.52 -4.06 -2.96
C LEU A 111 -5.44 -2.72 -3.66
N LYS A 112 -6.52 -1.93 -3.51
CA LYS A 112 -6.47 -0.52 -3.88
C LYS A 112 -5.53 0.19 -2.89
N SER A 113 -4.38 0.63 -3.40
CA SER A 113 -3.51 1.57 -2.67
C SER A 113 -4.16 2.93 -2.51
#